data_AF-A0A8H3E787-F1
#
_entry.id   AF-A0A8H3E787-F1
#
_cell.length_a   1.000
_cell.length_b   1.000
_cell.length_c   1.000
_cell.angle_alpha   90.00
_cell.angle_beta   90.00
_cell.angle_gamma   90.00
#
_symmetry.space_group_name_H-M   'P 1'
#
loop_
_entity.id
_entity.type
_entity.pdbx_description
1 polymer ?
#
loop_
_entity_poly.entity_id
_entity_poly.type
_entity_poly.pdbx_seq_one_letter_code
_entity_poly.pdbx_strand_id
1 'polypeptide(L)'
;RSNPKLKAEAEKDEELEHKGDQVIDDNDPADKKDDANAKKSDGKLMVTEEVAVGHVGWPALKLFLLSFGGLWFWVVYMTGFIISNFIIVGQTYWLGIWARAYEANTGHGGRVNVPFYIAVYTIACGVGVAIHSSAFVIHVLGSIRASRRIHDRLTRSFFGAPLRWLDSTPAGRVIARFTQDIQSVDGDLPEGFNILVAITIGLLSRFIAIIVFSPLFILLGATVSVLGIWLGQVYITSQLSVKREMSNARSPVFSHFGAALQGIISIRAYGAEDQFRALALKRIDKYSRAARTLYNLNVSKCFNNTGN
;
A
#
# COMPACT_ATOMS: atom_id res chain seq x y z
N ARG A 1 -14.83 32.67 32.18
CA ARG A 1 -13.52 33.27 31.83
C ARG A 1 -12.88 32.40 30.75
N SER A 2 -12.96 32.82 29.48
CA SER A 2 -12.36 32.11 28.34
C SER A 2 -10.84 32.16 28.47
N ASN A 3 -10.18 31.00 28.37
CA ASN A 3 -8.75 30.85 28.59
C ASN A 3 -8.01 31.30 27.31
N PRO A 4 -7.25 32.41 27.34
CA PRO A 4 -6.69 33.05 26.14
C PRO A 4 -5.72 32.17 25.36
N LYS A 5 -5.14 31.14 26.01
CA LYS A 5 -4.25 30.16 25.35
C LYS A 5 -4.98 29.24 24.36
N LEU A 6 -6.22 28.85 24.66
CA LEU A 6 -7.00 27.95 23.80
C LEU A 6 -7.53 28.67 22.55
N LYS A 7 -7.80 29.97 22.64
CA LYS A 7 -8.16 30.78 21.45
C LYS A 7 -6.96 30.97 20.52
N ALA A 8 -5.78 31.21 21.07
CA ALA A 8 -4.56 31.37 20.27
C ALA A 8 -4.08 30.06 19.61
N GLU A 9 -4.47 28.90 20.16
CA GLU A 9 -4.19 27.59 19.56
C GLU A 9 -5.21 27.28 18.45
N ALA A 10 -6.49 27.59 18.67
CA ALA A 10 -7.52 27.47 17.65
C ALA A 10 -7.30 28.40 16.44
N GLU A 11 -6.89 29.65 16.67
CA GLU A 11 -6.58 30.60 15.58
C GLU A 11 -5.34 30.17 14.77
N LYS A 12 -4.37 29.49 15.41
CA LYS A 12 -3.21 28.93 14.71
C LYS A 12 -3.55 27.69 13.89
N ASP A 13 -4.47 26.86 14.37
CA ASP A 13 -4.96 25.71 13.63
C ASP A 13 -5.82 26.15 12.42
N GLU A 14 -6.64 27.20 12.58
CA GLU A 14 -7.39 27.83 11.46
C GLU A 14 -6.46 28.47 10.41
N GLU A 15 -5.35 29.11 10.83
CA GLU A 15 -4.35 29.67 9.91
C GLU A 15 -3.56 28.58 9.16
N LEU A 16 -3.33 27.42 9.78
CA LEU A 16 -2.68 26.27 9.16
C LEU A 16 -3.60 25.56 8.16
N GLU A 17 -4.90 25.48 8.45
CA GLU A 17 -5.91 24.97 7.52
C GLU A 17 -6.07 25.92 6.32
N HIS A 18 -6.11 27.23 6.54
CA HIS A 18 -6.23 28.21 5.44
C HIS A 18 -4.96 28.30 4.58
N LYS A 19 -3.77 28.05 5.15
CA LYS A 19 -2.53 27.88 4.37
C LYS A 19 -2.45 26.52 3.66
N GLY A 20 -3.10 25.49 4.20
CA GLY A 20 -3.25 24.19 3.55
C GLY A 20 -4.10 24.28 2.28
N ASP A 21 -5.23 24.99 2.35
CA ASP A 21 -6.16 25.15 1.23
C ASP A 21 -5.60 26.03 0.10
N GLN A 22 -4.82 27.07 0.41
CA GLN A 22 -4.20 27.92 -0.62
C GLN A 22 -3.08 27.22 -1.42
N VAL A 23 -2.40 26.23 -0.84
CA VAL A 23 -1.30 25.51 -1.53
C VAL A 23 -1.82 24.40 -2.45
N ILE A 24 -3.09 24.01 -2.32
CA ILE A 24 -3.72 22.96 -3.13
C ILE A 24 -4.26 23.52 -4.47
N ASP A 25 -4.61 24.81 -4.52
CA ASP A 25 -5.19 25.44 -5.73
C ASP A 25 -4.14 25.97 -6.73
N ASP A 26 -2.87 26.12 -6.33
CA ASP A 26 -1.84 26.81 -7.13
C ASP A 26 -0.91 25.89 -7.96
N ASN A 27 -1.17 24.57 -8.06
CA ASN A 27 -0.28 23.62 -8.76
C ASN A 27 -0.89 22.89 -9.98
N ASP A 28 -1.64 23.61 -10.82
CA ASP A 28 -1.92 23.16 -12.19
C ASP A 28 -1.89 24.34 -13.20
N PRO A 29 -0.85 24.46 -14.05
CA PRO A 29 -0.77 25.51 -15.05
C PRO A 29 -1.33 25.02 -16.39
N ALA A 30 -2.63 24.73 -16.49
CA ALA A 30 -3.29 24.48 -17.78
C ALA A 30 -4.83 24.53 -17.71
N ASP A 31 -5.43 25.70 -17.47
CA ASP A 31 -6.55 26.20 -18.29
C ASP A 31 -7.02 27.56 -17.77
N LYS A 32 -6.62 28.63 -18.46
CA LYS A 32 -7.30 29.92 -18.40
C LYS A 32 -7.77 30.25 -19.80
N LYS A 33 -9.06 30.04 -20.07
CA LYS A 33 -9.91 30.95 -20.86
C LYS A 33 -11.39 30.54 -20.78
N ASP A 34 -12.18 31.57 -20.49
CA ASP A 34 -13.56 31.81 -20.91
C ASP A 34 -14.63 30.82 -20.42
N ASP A 35 -15.39 31.20 -19.39
CA ASP A 35 -16.67 31.89 -19.63
C ASP A 35 -17.39 32.28 -18.34
N ALA A 36 -17.83 33.53 -18.31
CA ALA A 36 -18.78 34.03 -17.34
C ALA A 36 -20.20 33.57 -17.71
N ASN A 37 -21.01 33.36 -16.67
CA ASN A 37 -22.48 33.37 -16.67
C ASN A 37 -23.20 32.01 -16.87
N ALA A 38 -23.52 31.34 -15.75
CA ALA A 38 -24.89 30.92 -15.42
C ALA A 38 -24.92 30.18 -14.06
N LYS A 39 -25.47 30.84 -13.04
CA LYS A 39 -25.94 30.18 -11.81
C LYS A 39 -27.05 29.19 -12.20
N LYS A 40 -26.78 27.89 -12.12
CA LYS A 40 -27.80 26.88 -11.83
C LYS A 40 -27.54 26.35 -10.43
N SER A 41 -28.46 26.67 -9.53
CA SER A 41 -28.63 26.00 -8.24
C SER A 41 -29.06 24.56 -8.53
N ASP A 42 -28.09 23.68 -8.73
CA ASP A 42 -28.35 22.25 -8.77
C ASP A 42 -28.27 21.73 -7.34
N GLY A 43 -29.39 21.20 -6.85
CA GLY A 43 -29.54 20.64 -5.51
C GLY A 43 -28.70 19.38 -5.35
N LYS A 44 -27.38 19.55 -5.20
CA LYS A 44 -26.44 18.46 -4.98
C LYS A 44 -26.43 18.09 -3.49
N LEU A 45 -27.48 17.41 -3.03
CA LEU A 45 -27.62 16.95 -1.64
C LEU A 45 -26.87 15.64 -1.34
N MET A 46 -26.03 15.18 -2.27
CA MET A 46 -25.11 14.08 -2.03
C MET A 46 -23.71 14.66 -2.12
N VAL A 47 -23.09 14.84 -0.95
CA VAL A 47 -21.65 15.10 -0.81
C VAL A 47 -20.95 14.10 -1.71
N THR A 48 -20.47 14.55 -2.86
CA THR A 48 -19.68 13.72 -3.76
C THR A 48 -18.51 13.22 -2.96
N GLU A 49 -18.41 11.90 -2.90
CA GLU A 49 -17.37 11.16 -2.20
C GLU A 49 -16.02 11.87 -2.42
N GLU A 50 -15.50 12.48 -1.34
CA GLU A 50 -14.11 12.91 -1.29
C GLU A 50 -13.27 11.64 -1.30
N VAL A 51 -13.07 11.10 -2.50
CA VAL A 51 -11.96 10.22 -2.75
C VAL A 51 -10.75 11.13 -2.58
N ALA A 52 -10.02 11.01 -1.47
CA ALA A 52 -8.77 11.72 -1.29
C ALA A 52 -7.81 11.27 -2.41
N VAL A 53 -7.77 12.06 -3.50
CA VAL A 53 -6.89 11.83 -4.64
C VAL A 53 -5.53 12.44 -4.26
N GLY A 54 -4.65 11.67 -3.65
CA GLY A 54 -3.38 12.22 -3.19
C GLY A 54 -2.44 11.25 -2.49
N HIS A 55 -1.34 11.81 -1.97
CA HIS A 55 -0.37 11.13 -1.12
C HIS A 55 -1.03 10.76 0.21
N VAL A 56 -0.75 9.57 0.73
CA VAL A 56 -1.25 9.16 2.05
C VAL A 56 -0.69 10.12 3.09
N GLY A 57 -1.56 10.90 3.75
CA GLY A 57 -1.13 11.82 4.79
C GLY A 57 -0.39 11.09 5.90
N TRP A 58 0.72 11.66 6.38
CA TRP A 58 1.45 11.15 7.54
C TRP A 58 0.52 10.92 8.77
N PRO A 59 -0.56 11.69 9.02
CA PRO A 59 -1.51 11.32 10.08
C PRO A 59 -2.09 9.91 9.94
N ALA A 60 -2.41 9.47 8.72
CA ALA A 60 -2.98 8.14 8.46
C ALA A 60 -1.93 7.04 8.64
N LEU A 61 -0.72 7.22 8.13
CA LEU A 61 0.37 6.26 8.32
C LEU A 61 0.76 6.17 9.81
N LYS A 62 0.78 7.30 10.53
CA LYS A 62 1.07 7.32 11.97
C LYS A 62 -0.02 6.59 12.76
N LEU A 63 -1.29 6.80 12.42
CA LEU A 63 -2.40 6.07 13.03
C LEU A 63 -2.23 4.56 12.82
N PHE A 64 -1.92 4.13 11.60
CA PHE A 64 -1.72 2.72 11.27
C PHE A 64 -0.54 2.13 12.06
N LEU A 65 0.64 2.75 12.02
CA LEU A 65 1.84 2.23 12.68
C LEU A 65 1.72 2.18 14.21
N LEU A 66 1.09 3.17 14.83
CA LEU A 66 0.83 3.17 16.27
C LEU A 66 -0.24 2.14 16.68
N SER A 67 -1.10 1.74 15.74
CA SER A 67 -2.15 0.76 16.02
C SER A 67 -1.59 -0.66 16.22
N PHE A 68 -0.46 -1.02 15.59
CA PHE A 68 0.21 -2.32 15.82
C PHE A 68 0.66 -2.52 17.26
N GLY A 69 1.12 -1.46 17.93
CA GLY A 69 1.72 -1.56 19.25
C GLY A 69 2.61 -0.37 19.60
N GLY A 70 3.28 -0.48 20.74
CA GLY A 70 4.33 0.47 21.14
C GLY A 70 5.66 0.20 20.42
N LEU A 71 6.67 1.02 20.72
CA LEU A 71 8.02 0.88 20.13
C LEU A 71 8.62 -0.52 20.32
N TRP A 72 8.32 -1.19 21.44
CA TRP A 72 8.84 -2.53 21.71
C TRP A 72 8.29 -3.58 20.72
N PHE A 73 7.04 -3.44 20.27
CA PHE A 73 6.54 -4.34 19.22
C PHE A 73 7.39 -4.25 17.94
N TRP A 74 7.69 -3.02 17.52
CA TRP A 74 8.47 -2.74 16.33
C TRP A 74 9.91 -3.23 16.44
N VAL A 75 10.54 -3.04 17.59
CA VAL A 75 11.92 -3.52 17.80
C VAL A 75 11.97 -5.05 17.76
N VAL A 76 11.07 -5.79 18.43
CA VAL A 76 11.06 -7.27 18.32
C VAL A 76 10.84 -7.72 16.88
N TYR A 77 9.85 -7.14 16.20
CA TYR A 77 9.51 -7.51 14.83
C TYR A 77 10.68 -7.26 13.87
N MET A 78 11.27 -6.06 13.89
CA MET A 78 12.40 -5.70 13.03
C MET A 78 13.63 -6.53 13.33
N THR A 79 13.98 -6.73 14.62
CA THR A 79 15.14 -7.53 15.00
C THR A 79 14.98 -9.00 14.59
N GLY A 80 13.81 -9.61 14.81
CA GLY A 80 13.53 -10.97 14.38
C GLY A 80 13.66 -11.13 12.85
N PHE A 81 13.13 -10.16 12.10
CA PHE A 81 13.21 -10.18 10.64
C PHE A 81 14.65 -9.99 10.13
N ILE A 82 15.42 -9.09 10.75
CA ILE A 82 16.83 -8.86 10.43
C ILE A 82 17.66 -10.12 10.72
N ILE A 83 17.49 -10.73 11.89
CA ILE A 83 18.21 -11.96 12.26
C ILE A 83 17.90 -13.09 11.26
N SER A 84 16.63 -13.27 10.89
CA SER A 84 16.25 -14.29 9.90
C SER A 84 16.93 -14.06 8.54
N ASN A 85 17.04 -12.81 8.09
CA ASN A 85 17.74 -12.47 6.84
C ASN A 85 19.25 -12.74 6.94
N PHE A 86 19.89 -12.40 8.06
CA PHE A 86 21.30 -12.72 8.27
C PHE A 86 21.57 -14.22 8.28
N ILE A 87 20.67 -15.02 8.86
CA ILE A 87 20.77 -16.49 8.81
C ILE A 87 20.67 -17.00 7.37
N ILE A 88 19.75 -16.46 6.56
CA ILE A 88 19.62 -16.83 5.14
C ILE A 88 20.90 -16.49 4.36
N VAL A 89 21.47 -15.29 4.57
CA VAL A 89 22.76 -14.92 3.93
C VAL A 89 23.89 -15.83 4.43
N GLY A 90 23.91 -16.14 5.73
CA GLY A 90 24.88 -17.04 6.35
C GLY A 90 24.80 -18.47 5.81
N GLN A 91 23.60 -18.97 5.49
CA GLN A 91 23.41 -20.28 4.84
C GLN A 91 24.08 -20.34 3.47
N THR A 92 23.89 -19.31 2.65
CA THR A 92 24.56 -19.20 1.33
C THR A 92 26.08 -19.15 1.49
N TYR A 93 26.56 -18.40 2.49
CA TYR A 93 27.99 -18.34 2.79
C TYR A 93 28.56 -19.69 3.26
N TRP A 94 27.83 -20.40 4.12
CA TRP A 94 28.19 -21.74 4.58
C TRP A 94 28.32 -22.73 3.42
N LEU A 95 27.41 -22.64 2.45
CA LEU A 95 27.48 -23.45 1.22
C LEU A 95 28.77 -23.15 0.42
N GLY A 96 29.20 -21.88 0.39
CA GLY A 96 30.48 -21.48 -0.21
C GLY A 96 31.69 -22.06 0.52
N ILE A 97 31.68 -22.11 1.85
CA ILE A 97 32.73 -22.77 2.64
C ILE A 97 32.76 -24.28 2.35
N TRP A 98 31.59 -24.90 2.32
CA TRP A 98 31.47 -26.34 2.03
C TRP A 98 32.00 -26.68 0.64
N ALA A 99 31.70 -25.87 -0.37
CA ALA A 99 32.25 -26.02 -1.72
C ALA A 99 33.79 -25.92 -1.76
N ARG A 100 34.37 -24.91 -1.09
CA ARG A 100 35.83 -24.75 -1.00
C ARG A 100 36.52 -25.92 -0.29
N ALA A 101 35.84 -26.56 0.66
CA ALA A 101 36.37 -27.74 1.33
C ALA A 101 36.51 -28.94 0.39
N TYR A 102 35.71 -29.04 -0.68
CA TYR A 102 35.90 -30.04 -1.72
C TYR A 102 37.10 -29.71 -2.62
N GLU A 103 37.27 -28.44 -2.98
CA GLU A 103 38.39 -27.99 -3.83
C GLU A 103 39.76 -28.15 -3.16
N ALA A 104 39.85 -27.95 -1.84
CA ALA A 104 41.10 -28.12 -1.11
C ALA A 104 41.52 -29.60 -0.95
N ASN A 105 40.55 -30.53 -0.98
CA ASN A 105 40.76 -31.95 -0.72
C ASN A 105 40.87 -32.81 -1.99
N THR A 106 40.85 -32.23 -3.20
CA THR A 106 41.08 -32.97 -4.45
C THR A 106 42.54 -33.39 -4.65
N GLY A 107 43.51 -32.77 -3.95
CA GLY A 107 44.95 -33.09 -4.07
C GLY A 107 45.53 -34.01 -2.98
N HIS A 108 44.87 -34.14 -1.84
CA HIS A 108 45.28 -34.99 -0.72
C HIS A 108 44.06 -35.81 -0.34
N GLY A 109 44.16 -37.15 -0.24
CA GLY A 109 43.04 -38.09 -0.02
C GLY A 109 42.23 -37.93 1.30
N GLY A 110 42.13 -36.73 1.86
CA GLY A 110 41.28 -36.34 2.96
C GLY A 110 39.81 -36.40 2.55
N ARG A 111 39.06 -37.31 3.17
CA ARG A 111 37.61 -37.41 3.01
C ARG A 111 36.96 -36.23 3.72
N VAL A 112 36.28 -35.36 2.97
CA VAL A 112 35.46 -34.29 3.55
C VAL A 112 34.39 -34.93 4.44
N ASN A 113 34.24 -34.45 5.67
CA ASN A 113 33.18 -34.92 6.58
C ASN A 113 31.83 -34.32 6.14
N VAL A 114 31.22 -34.95 5.14
CA VAL A 114 29.92 -34.55 4.59
C VAL A 114 28.82 -34.48 5.66
N PRO A 115 28.70 -35.46 6.59
CA PRO A 115 27.70 -35.39 7.66
C PRO A 115 27.80 -34.12 8.51
N PHE A 116 29.01 -33.62 8.81
CA PHE A 116 29.21 -32.40 9.57
C PHE A 116 28.66 -31.15 8.86
N TYR A 117 29.01 -30.95 7.59
CA TYR A 117 28.55 -29.78 6.82
C TYR A 117 27.04 -29.76 6.63
N ILE A 118 26.44 -30.92 6.37
CA ILE A 118 24.98 -31.08 6.26
C ILE A 118 24.32 -30.81 7.61
N ALA A 119 24.82 -31.38 8.71
CA ALA A 119 24.23 -31.19 10.04
C ALA A 119 24.18 -29.70 10.44
N VAL A 120 25.28 -28.96 10.24
CA VAL A 120 25.32 -27.52 10.53
C VAL A 120 24.33 -26.75 9.65
N TYR A 121 24.26 -27.07 8.36
CA TYR A 121 23.32 -26.42 7.44
C TYR A 121 21.86 -26.69 7.81
N THR A 122 21.51 -27.94 8.14
CA THR A 122 20.15 -28.32 8.56
C THR A 122 19.76 -27.63 9.86
N ILE A 123 20.66 -27.53 10.85
CA ILE A 123 20.40 -26.80 12.10
C ILE A 123 20.20 -25.31 11.80
N ALA A 124 21.07 -24.69 11.00
CA ALA A 124 20.93 -23.29 10.61
C ALA A 124 19.61 -23.03 9.86
N CYS A 125 19.15 -23.97 9.04
CA CYS A 125 17.86 -23.91 8.36
C CYS A 125 16.69 -23.99 9.35
N GLY A 126 16.71 -24.96 10.27
CA GLY A 126 15.67 -25.10 11.30
C GLY A 126 15.56 -23.86 12.20
N VAL A 127 16.69 -23.31 12.65
CA VAL A 127 16.73 -22.08 13.45
C VAL A 127 16.23 -20.88 12.63
N GLY A 128 16.66 -20.75 11.38
CA GLY A 128 16.22 -19.67 10.48
C GLY A 128 14.71 -19.68 10.26
N VAL A 129 14.14 -20.85 9.98
CA VAL A 129 12.69 -21.04 9.83
C VAL A 129 11.95 -20.70 11.13
N ALA A 130 12.42 -21.21 12.27
CA ALA A 130 11.78 -20.94 13.56
C ALA A 130 11.76 -19.43 13.89
N ILE A 131 12.86 -18.72 13.67
CA ILE A 131 12.94 -17.28 13.90
C ILE A 131 12.03 -16.53 12.93
N HIS A 132 12.07 -16.87 11.64
CA HIS A 132 11.21 -16.23 10.64
C HIS A 132 9.71 -16.43 10.95
N SER A 133 9.31 -17.66 11.26
CA SER A 133 7.95 -17.99 11.66
C SER A 133 7.53 -17.24 12.92
N SER A 134 8.42 -17.12 13.93
CA SER A 134 8.11 -16.35 15.13
C SER A 134 7.90 -14.86 14.84
N ALA A 135 8.73 -14.25 14.00
CA ALA A 135 8.59 -12.86 13.58
C ALA A 135 7.30 -12.63 12.77
N PHE A 136 6.94 -13.61 11.92
CA PHE A 136 5.69 -13.59 11.16
C PHE A 136 4.47 -13.69 12.08
N VAL A 137 4.48 -14.58 13.07
CA VAL A 137 3.39 -14.68 14.07
C VAL A 137 3.25 -13.36 14.84
N ILE A 138 4.35 -12.73 15.24
CA ILE A 138 4.31 -11.41 15.90
C ILE A 138 3.65 -10.37 14.99
N HIS A 139 4.00 -10.35 13.70
CA HIS A 139 3.37 -9.46 12.73
C HIS A 139 1.86 -9.68 12.64
N VAL A 140 1.40 -10.94 12.51
CA VAL A 140 -0.03 -11.28 12.43
C VAL A 140 -0.77 -10.88 13.72
N LEU A 141 -0.17 -11.12 14.89
CA LEU A 141 -0.77 -10.66 16.15
C LEU A 141 -0.83 -9.13 16.23
N GLY A 142 0.17 -8.44 15.69
CA GLY A 142 0.21 -6.99 15.57
C GLY A 142 -0.86 -6.44 14.63
N SER A 143 -1.07 -7.07 13.47
CA SER A 143 -2.09 -6.64 12.50
C SER A 143 -3.49 -6.82 13.05
N ILE A 144 -3.78 -7.95 13.71
CA ILE A 144 -5.07 -8.17 14.39
C ILE A 144 -5.30 -7.13 15.50
N ARG A 145 -4.27 -6.78 16.27
CA ARG A 145 -4.36 -5.72 17.29
C ARG A 145 -4.60 -4.35 16.66
N ALA A 146 -3.94 -4.05 15.54
CA ALA A 146 -4.10 -2.79 14.83
C ALA A 146 -5.52 -2.62 14.29
N SER A 147 -6.02 -3.65 13.61
CA SER A 147 -7.40 -3.77 13.13
C SER A 147 -8.41 -3.48 14.24
N ARG A 148 -8.32 -4.20 15.37
CA ARG A 148 -9.22 -4.02 16.52
C ARG A 148 -9.20 -2.59 17.06
N ARG A 149 -8.02 -1.98 17.19
CA ARG A 149 -7.91 -0.59 17.68
C ARG A 149 -8.51 0.43 16.72
N ILE A 150 -8.30 0.25 15.42
CA ILE A 150 -8.86 1.13 14.39
C ILE A 150 -10.38 0.98 14.36
N HIS A 151 -10.88 -0.26 14.38
CA HIS A 151 -12.31 -0.55 14.43
C HIS A 151 -12.95 0.03 15.71
N ASP A 152 -12.39 -0.20 16.89
CA ASP A 152 -12.90 0.33 18.15
C ASP A 152 -12.95 1.87 18.16
N ARG A 153 -11.92 2.51 17.59
CA ARG A 153 -11.88 3.98 17.47
C ARG A 153 -12.96 4.48 16.51
N LEU A 154 -13.17 3.80 15.39
CA LEU A 154 -14.24 4.10 14.44
C LEU A 154 -15.62 3.94 15.11
N THR A 155 -15.85 2.84 15.82
CA THR A 155 -17.10 2.58 16.54
C THR A 155 -17.38 3.63 17.60
N ARG A 156 -16.38 4.00 18.43
CA ARG A 156 -16.54 5.05 19.44
C ARG A 156 -16.81 6.41 18.83
N SER A 157 -16.14 6.75 17.73
CA SER A 157 -16.37 8.00 17.01
C SER A 157 -17.78 8.05 16.40
N PHE A 158 -18.28 6.92 15.91
CA PHE A 158 -19.63 6.82 15.35
C PHE A 158 -20.71 7.06 16.41
N PHE A 159 -20.65 6.36 17.55
CA PHE A 159 -21.61 6.56 18.64
C PHE A 159 -21.47 7.91 19.35
N GLY A 160 -20.31 8.56 19.25
CA GLY A 160 -20.09 9.92 19.76
C GLY A 160 -20.47 11.04 18.78
N ALA A 161 -20.90 10.70 17.56
CA ALA A 161 -21.25 11.71 16.55
C ALA A 161 -22.61 12.38 16.85
N PRO A 162 -22.77 13.69 16.59
CA PRO A 162 -24.05 14.36 16.75
C PRO A 162 -25.10 13.82 15.77
N LEU A 163 -26.38 13.80 16.16
CA LEU A 163 -27.50 13.40 15.30
C LEU A 163 -27.50 14.12 13.94
N ARG A 164 -27.11 15.41 13.92
CA ARG A 164 -26.95 16.18 12.68
C ARG A 164 -26.02 15.50 11.66
N TRP A 165 -24.95 14.86 12.13
CA TRP A 165 -24.01 14.15 11.25
C TRP A 165 -24.65 12.90 10.66
N LEU A 166 -25.47 12.18 11.44
CA LEU A 166 -26.22 11.00 11.00
C LEU A 166 -27.25 11.36 9.92
N ASP A 167 -27.91 12.52 10.02
CA ASP A 167 -28.88 12.98 9.03
C ASP A 167 -28.21 13.43 7.72
N SER A 168 -26.99 13.98 7.80
CA SER A 168 -26.23 14.43 6.62
C SER A 168 -25.45 13.33 5.90
N THR A 169 -25.17 12.21 6.58
CA THR A 169 -24.30 11.16 6.05
C THR A 169 -25.14 10.00 5.53
N PRO A 170 -25.05 9.64 4.24
CA PRO A 170 -25.80 8.50 3.71
C PRO A 170 -25.44 7.21 4.45
N ALA A 171 -26.44 6.42 4.84
CA ALA A 171 -26.23 5.15 5.54
C ALA A 171 -25.28 4.20 4.78
N GLY A 172 -25.32 4.23 3.44
CA GLY A 172 -24.40 3.46 2.60
C GLY A 172 -22.92 3.80 2.80
N ARG A 173 -22.58 5.07 3.09
CA ARG A 173 -21.20 5.48 3.39
C ARG A 173 -20.72 4.88 4.71
N VAL A 174 -21.58 4.90 5.74
CA VAL A 174 -21.28 4.29 7.04
C VAL A 174 -21.03 2.79 6.88
N ILE A 175 -21.89 2.09 6.13
CA ILE A 175 -21.72 0.66 5.84
C ILE A 175 -20.39 0.42 5.12
N ALA A 176 -20.04 1.21 4.10
CA ALA A 176 -18.78 1.07 3.37
C ALA A 176 -17.54 1.23 4.29
N ARG A 177 -17.57 2.20 5.23
CA ARG A 177 -16.49 2.38 6.22
C ARG A 177 -16.33 1.17 7.15
N PHE A 178 -17.44 0.60 7.63
CA PHE A 178 -17.41 -0.57 8.53
C PHE A 178 -17.14 -1.90 7.83
N THR A 179 -17.26 -1.94 6.49
CA THR A 179 -17.09 -3.18 5.71
C THR A 179 -15.84 -3.10 4.84
N GLN A 180 -15.90 -2.38 3.73
CA GLN A 180 -14.83 -2.32 2.73
C GLN A 180 -13.54 -1.73 3.30
N ASP A 181 -13.63 -0.60 4.01
CA ASP A 181 -12.42 0.05 4.52
C ASP A 181 -11.79 -0.73 5.67
N ILE A 182 -12.59 -1.31 6.57
CA ILE A 182 -12.06 -2.17 7.63
C ILE A 182 -11.45 -3.44 7.05
N GLN A 183 -12.05 -4.01 6.00
CA GLN A 183 -11.50 -5.17 5.31
C GLN A 183 -10.10 -4.89 4.75
N SER A 184 -9.87 -3.71 4.15
CA SER A 184 -8.54 -3.31 3.71
C SER A 184 -7.55 -3.11 4.86
N VAL A 185 -8.01 -2.63 6.02
CA VAL A 185 -7.19 -2.50 7.24
C VAL A 185 -6.86 -3.86 7.86
N ASP A 186 -7.74 -4.84 7.70
CA ASP A 186 -7.59 -6.19 8.26
C ASP A 186 -6.71 -7.11 7.42
N GLY A 187 -6.66 -6.90 6.10
CA GLY A 187 -5.96 -7.77 5.14
C GLY A 187 -4.89 -7.06 4.31
N ASP A 188 -5.33 -6.39 3.24
CA ASP A 188 -4.45 -5.90 2.17
C ASP A 188 -3.35 -4.96 2.67
N LEU A 189 -3.69 -4.08 3.61
CA LEU A 189 -2.77 -3.02 4.05
C LEU A 189 -1.66 -3.57 4.97
N PRO A 190 -1.95 -4.38 6.02
CA PRO A 190 -0.91 -5.10 6.76
C PRO A 190 -0.04 -6.02 5.91
N GLU A 191 -0.63 -6.75 4.98
CA GLU A 191 0.11 -7.67 4.10
C GLU A 191 1.07 -6.91 3.18
N GLY A 192 0.58 -5.88 2.48
CA GLY A 192 1.41 -5.04 1.64
C GLY A 192 2.54 -4.36 2.42
N PHE A 193 2.27 -3.94 3.66
CA PHE A 193 3.30 -3.39 4.54
C PHE A 193 4.35 -4.44 4.95
N ASN A 194 3.94 -5.67 5.27
CA ASN A 194 4.87 -6.76 5.57
C ASN A 194 5.81 -7.05 4.40
N ILE A 195 5.24 -7.15 3.20
CA ILE A 195 6.00 -7.39 1.96
C ILE A 195 7.00 -6.25 1.73
N LEU A 196 6.58 -5.00 1.90
CA LEU A 196 7.46 -3.83 1.81
C LEU A 196 8.66 -3.96 2.75
N VAL A 197 8.40 -4.19 4.04
CA VAL A 197 9.45 -4.35 5.07
C VAL A 197 10.37 -5.51 4.71
N ALA A 198 9.80 -6.65 4.29
CA ALA A 198 10.55 -7.84 3.94
C ALA A 198 11.50 -7.62 2.76
N ILE A 199 11.01 -6.98 1.70
CA ILE A 199 11.82 -6.64 0.52
C ILE A 199 12.89 -5.64 0.89
N THR A 200 12.57 -4.58 1.64
CA THR A 200 13.54 -3.54 2.02
C THR A 200 14.67 -4.11 2.89
N ILE A 201 14.34 -4.87 3.93
CA ILE A 201 15.35 -5.51 4.81
C ILE A 201 16.16 -6.55 4.02
N GLY A 202 15.49 -7.35 3.18
CA GLY A 202 16.14 -8.36 2.35
C GLY A 202 17.08 -7.74 1.31
N LEU A 203 16.72 -6.61 0.72
CA LEU A 203 17.58 -5.90 -0.23
C LEU A 203 18.79 -5.29 0.49
N LEU A 204 18.57 -4.63 1.63
CA LEU A 204 19.63 -4.00 2.41
C LEU A 204 20.62 -5.03 2.95
N SER A 205 20.14 -6.15 3.49
CA SER A 205 21.01 -7.22 4.01
C SER A 205 21.88 -7.86 2.92
N ARG A 206 21.33 -8.13 1.73
CA ARG A 206 22.09 -8.64 0.59
C ARG A 206 23.10 -7.61 0.08
N PHE A 207 22.72 -6.34 0.02
CA PHE A 207 23.62 -5.27 -0.38
C PHE A 207 24.81 -5.16 0.59
N ILE A 208 24.55 -5.14 1.90
CA ILE A 208 25.59 -5.15 2.94
C ILE A 208 26.50 -6.38 2.80
N ALA A 209 25.92 -7.57 2.55
CA ALA A 209 26.70 -8.79 2.35
C ALA A 209 27.67 -8.66 1.16
N ILE A 210 27.22 -8.11 0.02
CA ILE A 210 28.07 -7.88 -1.16
C ILE A 210 29.22 -6.92 -0.82
N ILE A 211 28.95 -5.83 -0.08
CA ILE A 211 29.99 -4.88 0.35
C ILE A 211 31.07 -5.57 1.19
N VAL A 212 30.65 -6.42 2.13
CA VAL A 212 31.57 -7.12 3.04
C VAL A 212 32.41 -8.16 2.30
N PHE A 213 31.81 -8.93 1.38
CA PHE A 213 32.52 -9.99 0.66
C PHE A 213 33.36 -9.48 -0.50
N SER A 214 32.92 -8.41 -1.17
CA SER A 214 33.61 -7.86 -2.33
C SER A 214 33.47 -6.33 -2.41
N PRO A 215 34.31 -5.58 -1.67
CA PRO A 215 34.24 -4.11 -1.63
C PRO A 215 34.40 -3.44 -3.00
N LEU A 216 35.08 -4.10 -3.95
CA LEU A 216 35.24 -3.58 -5.32
C LEU A 216 33.91 -3.48 -6.09
N PHE A 217 32.90 -4.25 -5.70
CA PHE A 217 31.58 -4.23 -6.35
C PHE A 217 30.67 -3.09 -5.88
N ILE A 218 31.11 -2.23 -4.95
CA ILE A 218 30.34 -1.06 -4.47
C ILE A 218 29.98 -0.13 -5.63
N LEU A 219 30.92 0.15 -6.55
CA LEU A 219 30.69 1.05 -7.68
C LEU A 219 29.55 0.54 -8.60
N LEU A 220 29.57 -0.76 -8.90
CA LEU A 220 28.54 -1.40 -9.72
C LEU A 220 27.19 -1.41 -8.99
N GLY A 221 27.19 -1.78 -7.70
CA GLY A 221 25.98 -1.79 -6.87
C GLY A 221 25.36 -0.40 -6.70
N ALA A 222 26.17 0.65 -6.54
CA ALA A 222 25.72 2.03 -6.48
C ALA A 222 25.07 2.46 -7.81
N THR A 223 25.71 2.14 -8.94
CA THR A 223 25.17 2.47 -10.27
C THR A 223 23.81 1.80 -10.50
N VAL A 224 23.70 0.51 -10.18
CA VAL A 224 22.43 -0.23 -10.30
C VAL A 224 21.36 0.33 -9.36
N SER A 225 21.73 0.72 -8.14
CA SER A 225 20.78 1.30 -7.18
C SER A 225 20.24 2.65 -7.65
N VAL A 226 21.09 3.53 -8.17
CA VAL A 226 20.68 4.83 -8.73
C VAL A 226 19.74 4.64 -9.92
N LEU A 227 20.10 3.75 -10.85
CA LEU A 227 19.24 3.42 -11.98
C LEU A 227 17.91 2.84 -11.51
N GLY A 228 17.93 1.93 -10.53
CA GLY A 228 16.72 1.34 -9.95
C GLY A 228 15.79 2.37 -9.31
N ILE A 229 16.33 3.33 -8.55
CA ILE A 229 15.55 4.43 -7.97
C ILE A 229 14.95 5.29 -9.07
N TRP A 230 15.73 5.65 -10.10
CA TRP A 230 15.25 6.46 -11.22
C TRP A 230 14.12 5.77 -12.00
N LEU A 231 14.31 4.49 -12.37
CA LEU A 231 13.28 3.65 -13.00
C LEU A 231 12.05 3.50 -12.09
N GLY A 232 12.24 3.39 -10.78
CA GLY A 232 11.16 3.36 -9.79
C GLY A 232 10.31 4.63 -9.78
N GLN A 233 10.94 5.79 -9.81
CA GLN A 233 10.26 7.09 -9.86
C GLN A 233 9.44 7.26 -11.14
N VAL A 234 10.03 6.94 -12.30
CA VAL A 234 9.33 6.96 -13.59
C VAL A 234 8.14 6.01 -13.54
N TYR A 235 8.33 4.79 -13.03
CA TYR A 235 7.26 3.81 -12.93
C TYR A 235 6.10 4.26 -12.04
N ILE A 236 6.39 4.79 -10.84
CA ILE A 236 5.35 5.27 -9.91
C ILE A 236 4.54 6.39 -10.58
N THR A 237 5.22 7.31 -11.26
CA THR A 237 4.58 8.43 -11.97
C THR A 237 3.64 7.92 -13.06
N SER A 238 4.08 6.99 -13.91
CA SER A 238 3.25 6.39 -14.97
C SER A 238 2.08 5.59 -14.40
N GLN A 239 2.31 4.78 -13.36
CA GLN A 239 1.27 3.97 -12.73
C GLN A 239 0.19 4.83 -12.08
N LEU A 240 0.58 5.91 -11.40
CA LEU A 240 -0.36 6.76 -10.70
C LEU A 240 -1.34 7.43 -11.69
N SER A 241 -0.85 7.92 -12.82
CA SER A 241 -1.70 8.50 -13.87
C SER A 241 -2.70 7.51 -14.46
N VAL A 242 -2.27 6.27 -14.73
CA VAL A 242 -3.18 5.23 -15.25
C VAL A 242 -4.16 4.75 -14.18
N LYS A 243 -3.73 4.61 -12.93
CA LYS A 243 -4.60 4.28 -11.79
C LYS A 243 -5.66 5.36 -11.56
N ARG A 244 -5.30 6.64 -11.71
CA ARG A 244 -6.24 7.77 -11.66
C ARG A 244 -7.30 7.67 -12.75
N GLU A 245 -6.91 7.44 -14.01
CA GLU A 245 -7.86 7.28 -15.11
C GLU A 245 -8.78 6.06 -14.91
N MET A 246 -8.25 4.93 -14.45
CA MET A 246 -9.04 3.76 -14.10
C MET A 246 -10.07 4.06 -12.99
N SER A 247 -9.68 4.78 -11.95
CA SER A 247 -10.58 5.17 -10.86
C SER A 247 -11.69 6.11 -11.36
N ASN A 248 -11.34 7.09 -12.20
CA ASN A 248 -12.30 8.01 -12.80
C ASN A 248 -13.29 7.29 -13.72
N ALA A 249 -12.85 6.28 -14.47
CA ALA A 249 -13.72 5.46 -15.29
C ALA A 249 -14.60 4.49 -14.47
N ARG A 250 -14.18 4.13 -13.25
CA ARG A 250 -14.93 3.23 -12.35
C ARG A 250 -16.18 3.87 -11.77
N SER A 251 -16.10 5.12 -11.30
CA SER A 251 -17.22 5.81 -10.62
C SER A 251 -18.53 5.85 -11.43
N PRO A 252 -18.52 6.22 -12.74
CA PRO A 252 -19.72 6.21 -13.57
C PRO A 252 -20.38 4.84 -13.73
N VAL A 253 -19.62 3.74 -13.64
CA VAL A 253 -20.16 2.37 -13.71
C VAL A 253 -21.02 2.09 -12.48
N PHE A 254 -20.50 2.37 -11.28
CA PHE A 254 -21.23 2.17 -10.03
C PHE A 254 -22.45 3.09 -9.91
N SER A 255 -22.31 4.36 -10.32
CA SER A 255 -23.45 5.30 -10.37
C SER A 255 -24.56 4.81 -11.32
N HIS A 256 -24.20 4.32 -12.51
CA HIS A 256 -25.18 3.76 -13.45
C HIS A 256 -25.90 2.54 -12.88
N PHE A 257 -25.15 1.65 -12.23
CA PHE A 257 -25.70 0.45 -11.61
C PHE A 257 -26.64 0.79 -10.44
N GLY A 258 -26.26 1.77 -9.61
CA GLY A 258 -27.13 2.29 -8.54
C GLY A 258 -28.44 2.86 -9.08
N ALA A 259 -28.38 3.66 -10.15
CA ALA A 259 -29.56 4.18 -10.83
C ALA A 259 -30.45 3.07 -11.43
N ALA A 260 -29.83 2.01 -11.98
CA ALA A 260 -30.54 0.84 -12.50
C ALA A 260 -31.35 0.14 -11.39
N LEU A 261 -30.74 -0.07 -10.22
CA LEU A 261 -31.36 -0.77 -9.11
C LEU A 261 -32.55 0.01 -8.53
N GLN A 262 -32.41 1.32 -8.38
CA GLN A 262 -33.48 2.18 -7.87
C GLN A 262 -34.62 2.35 -8.89
N GLY A 263 -34.29 2.40 -10.19
CA GLY A 263 -35.23 2.67 -11.27
C GLY A 263 -35.71 1.44 -12.05
N ILE A 264 -35.47 0.22 -11.57
CA ILE A 264 -35.68 -0.99 -12.38
C ILE A 264 -37.13 -1.16 -12.87
N ILE A 265 -38.10 -0.76 -12.04
CA ILE A 265 -39.53 -0.82 -12.39
C ILE A 265 -39.83 0.18 -13.52
N SER A 266 -39.32 1.41 -13.42
CA SER A 266 -39.50 2.45 -14.44
C SER A 266 -38.82 2.05 -15.75
N ILE A 267 -37.60 1.52 -15.70
CA ILE A 267 -36.86 1.08 -16.90
C ILE A 267 -37.67 0.02 -17.67
N ARG A 268 -38.24 -0.97 -16.94
CA ARG A 268 -39.12 -1.99 -17.54
C ARG A 268 -40.42 -1.40 -18.07
N ALA A 269 -41.06 -0.51 -17.31
CA ALA A 269 -42.32 0.12 -17.70
C ALA A 269 -42.21 0.95 -18.99
N TYR A 270 -41.06 1.60 -19.22
CA TYR A 270 -40.79 2.38 -20.43
C TYR A 270 -40.13 1.57 -21.57
N GLY A 271 -39.84 0.28 -21.37
CA GLY A 271 -39.15 -0.54 -22.37
C GLY A 271 -37.74 -0.04 -22.73
N ALA A 272 -37.08 0.70 -21.84
CA ALA A 272 -35.78 1.35 -22.09
C ALA A 272 -34.57 0.44 -21.79
N GLU A 273 -34.78 -0.87 -21.67
CA GLU A 273 -33.80 -1.86 -21.22
C GLU A 273 -32.56 -1.89 -22.11
N ASP A 274 -32.74 -1.90 -23.45
CA ASP A 274 -31.63 -1.97 -24.40
C ASP A 274 -30.78 -0.69 -24.39
N GLN A 275 -31.41 0.48 -24.26
CA GLN A 275 -30.68 1.75 -24.16
C GLN A 275 -29.84 1.80 -22.87
N PHE A 276 -30.43 1.38 -21.75
CA PHE A 276 -29.74 1.31 -20.47
C PHE A 276 -28.60 0.28 -20.51
N ARG A 277 -28.81 -0.87 -21.14
CA ARG A 277 -27.79 -1.92 -21.34
C ARG A 277 -26.64 -1.44 -22.22
N ALA A 278 -26.92 -0.80 -23.35
CA ALA A 278 -25.90 -0.26 -24.24
C ALA A 278 -25.03 0.79 -23.53
N LEU A 279 -25.65 1.65 -22.72
CA LEU A 279 -24.93 2.66 -21.94
C LEU A 279 -24.07 2.03 -20.83
N ALA A 280 -24.55 0.97 -20.18
CA ALA A 280 -23.78 0.19 -19.22
C ALA A 280 -22.53 -0.44 -19.87
N LEU A 281 -22.71 -1.09 -21.02
CA LEU A 281 -21.60 -1.69 -21.77
C LEU A 281 -20.55 -0.65 -22.19
N LYS A 282 -20.97 0.53 -22.64
CA LYS A 282 -20.05 1.63 -22.99
C LYS A 282 -19.21 2.09 -21.80
N ARG A 283 -19.81 2.21 -20.60
CA ARG A 283 -19.09 2.59 -19.38
C ARG A 283 -18.15 1.48 -18.91
N ILE A 284 -18.59 0.23 -18.97
CA ILE A 284 -17.77 -0.95 -18.65
C ILE A 284 -16.57 -1.06 -19.61
N ASP A 285 -16.76 -0.78 -20.91
CA ASP A 285 -15.67 -0.82 -21.88
C ASP A 285 -14.61 0.27 -21.63
N LYS A 286 -15.04 1.50 -21.28
CA LYS A 286 -14.11 2.56 -20.85
C LYS A 286 -13.30 2.13 -19.61
N TYR A 287 -13.97 1.59 -18.60
CA TYR A 287 -13.30 1.07 -17.40
C TYR A 287 -12.36 -0.10 -17.71
N SER A 288 -12.81 -1.05 -18.53
CA SER A 288 -12.05 -2.26 -18.88
C SER A 288 -10.78 -1.93 -19.66
N ARG A 289 -10.81 -0.93 -20.55
CA ARG A 289 -9.61 -0.45 -21.26
C ARG A 289 -8.59 0.13 -20.30
N ALA A 290 -9.00 1.00 -19.38
CA ALA A 290 -8.11 1.56 -18.36
C ALA A 290 -7.58 0.50 -17.37
N ALA A 291 -8.41 -0.49 -17.03
CA ALA A 291 -8.00 -1.61 -16.18
C ALA A 291 -6.96 -2.51 -16.87
N ARG A 292 -7.16 -2.80 -18.17
CA ARG A 292 -6.20 -3.56 -18.98
C ARG A 292 -4.88 -2.83 -19.15
N THR A 293 -4.87 -1.52 -19.35
CA THR A 293 -3.61 -0.76 -19.43
C THR A 293 -2.85 -0.79 -18.10
N LEU A 294 -3.54 -0.67 -16.96
CA LEU A 294 -2.92 -0.83 -15.64
C LEU A 294 -2.33 -2.24 -15.45
N TYR A 295 -3.10 -3.27 -15.84
CA TYR A 295 -2.64 -4.65 -15.78
C TYR A 295 -1.42 -4.90 -16.67
N ASN A 296 -1.44 -4.39 -17.91
CA ASN A 296 -0.32 -4.51 -18.84
C ASN A 296 0.92 -3.77 -18.35
N LEU A 297 0.78 -2.63 -17.66
CA LEU A 297 1.91 -1.96 -17.01
C LEU A 297 2.50 -2.77 -15.85
N ASN A 298 1.68 -3.55 -15.14
CA ASN A 298 2.14 -4.50 -14.12
C ASN A 298 2.80 -5.74 -14.76
N VAL A 299 2.23 -6.29 -15.85
CA VAL A 299 2.69 -7.54 -16.49
C VAL A 299 3.85 -7.35 -17.46
N SER A 300 3.94 -6.21 -18.16
CA SER A 300 5.09 -5.86 -19.00
C SER A 300 6.41 -5.94 -18.21
N LYS A 301 6.36 -5.69 -16.89
CA LYS A 301 7.48 -5.94 -15.98
C LYS A 301 7.81 -7.41 -15.73
N CYS A 302 6.81 -8.31 -15.67
CA CYS A 302 7.07 -9.74 -15.53
C CYS A 302 7.74 -10.32 -16.78
N PHE A 303 7.30 -9.91 -17.98
CA PHE A 303 7.88 -10.44 -19.23
C PHE A 303 9.27 -9.88 -19.54
N ASN A 304 9.58 -8.64 -19.16
CA ASN A 304 10.91 -8.07 -19.37
C ASN A 304 11.98 -8.60 -18.40
N ASN A 305 11.60 -9.43 -17.40
CA ASN A 305 12.50 -10.06 -16.45
C ASN A 305 12.69 -11.58 -16.70
N THR A 306 12.04 -12.13 -17.72
CA THR A 306 12.20 -13.51 -18.21
C THR A 306 12.89 -13.59 -19.58
N GLY A 307 13.35 -12.45 -20.10
CA GLY A 307 14.05 -12.34 -21.37
C GLY A 307 15.48 -11.84 -21.21
N ASN A 308 16.28 -12.55 -20.42
CA ASN A 308 17.75 -12.63 -20.53
C ASN A 308 18.27 -13.80 -19.71
#